data_AF-A0A7C7YSV7-F1
#
_entry.id   AF-A0A7C7YSV7-F1
#
_cell.length_a   1.000
_cell.length_b   1.000
_cell.length_c   1.000
_cell.angle_alpha   90.00
_cell.angle_beta   90.00
_cell.angle_gamma   90.00
#
_symmetry.space_group_name_H-M   'P 1'
#
loop_
_entity.id
_entity.type
_entity.pdbx_description
1 polymer ?
#
loop_
_entity_poly.entity_id
_entity_poly.type
_entity_poly.pdbx_seq_one_letter_code
_entity_poly.pdbx_strand_id
1 'polypeptide(L)'
;MNPRALQKPLGRLTLVLTILGGAWLWLHFEVLRLPANGCSPLARLAPGSLLWIDLKPKSIAPGDVLLFDIEGGRLALAEVEKTRDDSFWLVTDVSACPGANSAELGWIARTNIRGRMILATGNPPASATTGP
;
A
#
# COMPACT_ATOMS: atom_id res chain seq x y z
N MET A 1 45.08 -17.86 14.84
CA MET A 1 43.61 -17.99 14.67
C MET A 1 43.33 -18.62 13.32
N ASN A 2 42.58 -19.72 13.27
CA ASN A 2 42.40 -20.50 12.03
C ASN A 2 41.21 -19.94 11.22
N PRO A 3 41.43 -19.33 10.04
CA PRO A 3 40.37 -18.61 9.30
C PRO A 3 39.20 -19.51 8.89
N ARG A 4 39.43 -20.83 8.74
CA ARG A 4 38.39 -21.82 8.44
C ARG A 4 37.43 -22.09 9.60
N ALA A 5 37.86 -21.84 10.85
CA ALA A 5 37.01 -22.00 12.03
C ALA A 5 35.99 -20.85 12.15
N LEU A 6 36.30 -19.68 11.60
CA LEU A 6 35.45 -18.49 11.65
C LEU A 6 34.41 -18.43 10.51
N GLN A 7 34.66 -19.11 9.39
CA GLN A 7 33.74 -19.12 8.24
C GLN A 7 32.40 -19.81 8.52
N LYS A 8 32.40 -20.91 9.29
CA LYS A 8 31.18 -21.68 9.62
C LYS A 8 30.16 -20.89 10.48
N PRO A 9 30.55 -20.19 11.57
CA PRO A 9 29.59 -19.40 12.34
C PRO A 9 29.09 -18.18 11.59
N LEU A 10 29.92 -17.51 10.77
CA LEU A 10 29.45 -16.41 9.91
C LEU A 10 28.39 -16.88 8.92
N GLY A 11 28.61 -18.01 8.24
CA GLY A 11 27.63 -18.55 7.30
C GLY A 11 26.28 -18.86 7.95
N ARG A 12 26.28 -19.41 9.17
CA ARG A 12 25.05 -19.65 9.94
C ARG A 12 24.36 -18.34 10.34
N LEU A 13 25.12 -17.33 10.76
CA LEU A 13 24.58 -16.03 11.15
C LEU A 13 23.89 -15.36 9.95
N THR A 14 24.55 -15.35 8.78
CA THR A 14 23.95 -14.80 7.56
C THR A 14 22.66 -15.52 7.20
N LEU A 15 22.65 -16.86 7.25
CA LEU A 15 21.43 -17.63 6.97
C LEU A 15 20.28 -17.28 7.92
N VAL A 16 20.56 -17.17 9.23
CA VAL A 16 19.56 -16.78 10.23
C VAL A 16 19.03 -15.37 9.93
N LEU A 17 19.91 -14.42 9.63
CA LEU A 17 19.51 -13.04 9.28
C LEU A 17 18.66 -13.00 8.00
N THR A 18 19.01 -13.79 6.99
CA THR A 18 18.22 -13.88 5.74
C THR A 18 16.83 -14.44 6.01
N ILE A 19 16.72 -15.49 6.83
CA ILE A 19 15.41 -16.07 7.19
C ILE A 19 14.57 -15.08 7.98
N LEU A 20 15.17 -14.40 8.98
CA LEU A 20 14.47 -13.39 9.77
C LEU A 20 14.01 -12.20 8.91
N GLY A 21 14.86 -11.73 8.00
CA GLY A 21 14.52 -10.66 7.06
C GLY A 21 13.38 -11.07 6.13
N GLY A 22 13.43 -12.29 5.57
CA GLY A 22 12.37 -12.82 4.73
C GLY A 22 11.03 -12.96 5.45
N ALA A 23 11.04 -13.49 6.68
CA ALA A 23 9.84 -13.59 7.51
C ALA A 23 9.27 -12.21 7.88
N TRP A 24 10.14 -11.24 8.18
CA TRP A 24 9.71 -9.88 8.47
C TRP A 24 9.01 -9.23 7.27
N LEU A 25 9.60 -9.34 6.07
CA LEU A 25 9.00 -8.82 4.84
C LEU A 25 7.62 -9.47 4.58
N TRP A 26 7.54 -10.79 4.71
CA TRP A 26 6.29 -11.52 4.50
C TRP A 26 5.16 -11.06 5.44
N LEU A 27 5.49 -10.73 6.69
CA LEU A 27 4.51 -10.29 7.69
C LEU A 27 4.08 -8.83 7.56
N HIS A 28 4.84 -8.02 6.82
CA HIS A 28 4.62 -6.58 6.69
C HIS A 28 4.00 -6.18 5.36
N PHE A 29 4.22 -6.96 4.30
CA PHE A 29 3.83 -6.59 2.95
C PHE A 29 2.81 -7.54 2.37
N GLU A 30 1.78 -6.96 1.75
CA GLU A 30 0.78 -7.68 0.99
C GLU A 30 0.71 -7.12 -0.43
N VAL A 31 0.53 -8.01 -1.41
CA VAL A 31 0.35 -7.63 -2.81
C VAL A 31 -1.12 -7.83 -3.16
N LEU A 32 -1.84 -6.73 -3.39
CA LEU A 32 -3.24 -6.76 -3.82
C LEU A 32 -3.34 -6.45 -5.31
N ARG A 33 -4.24 -7.13 -6.00
CA ARG A 33 -4.53 -6.84 -7.41
C ARG A 33 -5.83 -6.07 -7.52
N LEU A 34 -5.79 -4.91 -8.17
CA LEU A 34 -7.01 -4.21 -8.52
C LEU A 34 -7.82 -5.03 -9.54
N PRO A 35 -9.16 -5.05 -9.45
CA PRO A 35 -10.00 -5.73 -10.42
C PRO A 35 -9.76 -5.16 -11.83
N ALA A 36 -9.53 -6.03 -12.81
CA ALA A 36 -9.22 -5.62 -14.19
C ALA A 36 -10.40 -4.93 -14.89
N ASN A 37 -11.62 -5.33 -14.56
CA ASN A 37 -12.87 -4.75 -15.10
C ASN A 37 -13.45 -3.66 -14.19
N GLY A 38 -12.70 -3.26 -13.16
CA GLY A 38 -13.12 -2.25 -12.21
C GLY A 38 -12.70 -0.85 -12.64
N CYS A 39 -13.20 0.12 -11.90
CA CYS A 39 -12.79 1.50 -12.03
C CYS A 39 -11.97 1.90 -10.79
N SER A 40 -10.94 2.73 -10.97
CA SER A 40 -10.11 3.23 -9.86
C SER A 40 -10.57 4.63 -9.42
N PRO A 41 -10.81 4.86 -8.12
CA PRO A 41 -11.13 6.19 -7.60
C PRO A 41 -9.92 7.13 -7.55
N LEU A 42 -8.73 6.61 -7.85
CA LEU A 42 -7.46 7.34 -7.91
C LEU A 42 -6.90 7.31 -9.33
N ALA A 43 -6.68 8.48 -9.93
CA ALA A 43 -6.30 8.64 -11.34
C ALA A 43 -4.93 8.02 -11.65
N ARG A 44 -4.05 7.99 -10.65
CA ARG A 44 -2.72 7.37 -10.73
C ARG A 44 -2.73 5.84 -10.73
N LEU A 45 -3.86 5.19 -10.47
CA LEU A 45 -3.97 3.74 -10.41
C LEU A 45 -4.77 3.20 -11.61
N ALA A 46 -4.12 2.34 -12.40
CA ALA A 46 -4.78 1.63 -13.49
C ALA A 46 -5.56 0.42 -12.96
N PRO A 47 -6.76 0.10 -13.52
CA PRO A 47 -7.40 -1.18 -13.31
C PRO A 47 -6.46 -2.35 -13.62
N GLY A 48 -6.51 -3.43 -12.83
CA GLY A 48 -5.63 -4.58 -13.00
C GLY A 48 -4.21 -4.43 -12.45
N SER A 49 -3.82 -3.23 -11.97
CA SER A 49 -2.50 -3.01 -11.36
C SER A 49 -2.33 -3.80 -10.06
N LEU A 50 -1.09 -4.18 -9.78
CA LEU A 50 -0.64 -4.80 -8.54
C LEU A 50 -0.17 -3.71 -7.59
N LEU A 51 -0.81 -3.65 -6.43
CA LEU A 51 -0.52 -2.71 -5.35
C LEU A 51 0.33 -3.43 -4.31
N TRP A 52 1.49 -2.85 -3.98
CA TRP A 52 2.32 -3.25 -2.86
C TRP A 52 1.93 -2.44 -1.65
N ILE A 53 1.46 -3.11 -0.61
CA ILE A 53 0.86 -2.49 0.57
C ILE A 53 1.68 -2.85 1.79
N ASP A 54 2.07 -1.83 2.56
CA ASP A 54 2.60 -1.94 3.91
C ASP A 54 1.44 -2.06 4.89
N LEU A 55 1.31 -3.20 5.54
CA LEU A 55 0.26 -3.47 6.53
C LEU A 55 0.51 -2.76 7.86
N LYS A 56 1.72 -2.26 8.12
CA LYS A 56 2.09 -1.60 9.38
C LYS A 56 2.88 -0.31 9.15
N PRO A 57 2.27 0.70 8.49
CA PRO A 57 2.94 1.95 8.21
C PRO A 57 3.20 2.73 9.50
N LYS A 58 4.48 2.96 9.83
CA LYS A 58 4.89 3.73 11.00
C LYS A 58 4.54 5.22 10.90
N SER A 59 4.56 5.76 9.70
CA SER A 59 4.19 7.13 9.39
C SER A 59 3.21 7.15 8.23
N ILE A 60 2.24 8.06 8.29
CA ILE A 60 1.28 8.33 7.23
C ILE A 60 1.26 9.85 7.05
N ALA A 61 1.42 10.30 5.81
CA ALA A 61 1.49 11.72 5.47
C ALA A 61 0.50 12.06 4.34
N PRO A 62 0.18 13.36 4.15
CA PRO A 62 -0.54 13.80 2.96
C PRO A 62 0.13 13.32 1.67
N GLY A 63 -0.67 12.88 0.70
CA GLY A 63 -0.22 12.28 -0.56
C GLY A 63 -0.12 10.74 -0.56
N ASP A 64 -0.04 10.13 0.63
CA ASP A 64 -0.05 8.67 0.78
C ASP A 64 -1.40 8.10 0.32
N VAL A 65 -1.38 6.94 -0.34
CA VAL A 65 -2.60 6.16 -0.63
C VAL A 65 -2.79 5.12 0.45
N LEU A 66 -3.97 5.12 1.07
CA LEU A 66 -4.33 4.18 2.12
C LEU A 66 -5.40 3.21 1.66
N LEU A 67 -5.24 1.97 2.11
CA LEU A 67 -6.28 0.96 2.12
C LEU A 67 -6.97 1.01 3.49
N PHE A 68 -8.28 1.16 3.52
CA PHE A 68 -9.05 1.28 4.76
C PHE A 68 -10.38 0.54 4.69
N ASP A 69 -10.89 0.15 5.86
CA ASP A 69 -12.20 -0.48 5.97
C ASP A 69 -13.30 0.54 5.85
N ILE A 70 -14.33 0.17 5.10
CA ILE A 70 -15.64 0.82 5.10
C ILE A 70 -16.68 -0.08 5.75
N GLU A 71 -17.87 0.46 6.00
CA GLU A 71 -18.99 -0.32 6.53
C GLU A 71 -19.28 -1.56 5.67
N GLY A 72 -19.68 -2.65 6.33
CA GLY A 72 -19.93 -3.94 5.67
C GLY A 72 -18.66 -4.75 5.37
N GLY A 73 -17.51 -4.40 5.95
CA GLY A 73 -16.27 -5.17 5.84
C GLY A 73 -15.61 -5.13 4.46
N ARG A 74 -16.00 -4.14 3.65
CA ARG A 74 -15.37 -3.89 2.36
C ARG A 74 -14.14 -3.00 2.54
N LEU A 75 -13.21 -3.08 1.60
CA LEU A 75 -12.02 -2.25 1.57
C LEU A 75 -12.16 -1.16 0.52
N ALA A 76 -11.67 0.03 0.84
CA ALA A 76 -11.60 1.17 -0.06
C ALA A 76 -10.18 1.72 -0.14
N LEU A 77 -9.90 2.44 -1.23
CA LEU A 77 -8.64 3.11 -1.49
C LEU A 77 -8.89 4.61 -1.65
N ALA A 78 -8.10 5.42 -0.96
CA ALA A 78 -8.15 6.87 -1.06
C ALA A 78 -6.80 7.49 -0.71
N GLU A 79 -6.59 8.72 -1.14
CA GLU A 79 -5.40 9.52 -0.85
C GLU A 79 -5.58 10.35 0.42
N VAL A 80 -4.55 10.45 1.24
CA VAL A 80 -4.55 11.33 2.40
C VAL A 80 -4.42 12.77 1.92
N GLU A 81 -5.44 13.58 2.15
CA GLU A 81 -5.35 15.02 1.95
C GLU A 81 -4.82 15.71 3.21
N LYS A 82 -5.35 15.33 4.39
CA LYS A 82 -5.02 15.96 5.67
C LYS A 82 -4.87 14.93 6.78
N THR A 83 -4.04 15.25 7.75
CA THR A 83 -3.86 14.49 8.98
C THR A 83 -4.32 15.34 10.17
N ARG A 84 -4.94 14.70 11.17
CA ARG A 84 -5.29 15.34 12.44
C ARG A 84 -5.23 14.30 13.54
N ASP A 85 -4.35 14.52 14.51
CA ASP A 85 -4.06 13.57 15.59
C ASP A 85 -3.74 12.16 15.02
N ASP A 86 -4.62 11.19 15.26
CA ASP A 86 -4.52 9.82 14.75
C ASP A 86 -5.64 9.48 13.75
N SER A 87 -6.07 10.49 12.99
CA SER A 87 -7.12 10.38 11.97
C SER A 87 -6.74 11.08 10.67
N PHE A 88 -7.38 10.65 9.60
CA PHE A 88 -7.04 11.01 8.23
C PHE A 88 -8.27 11.54 7.50
N TRP A 89 -8.10 12.63 6.77
CA TRP A 89 -9.05 13.09 5.78
C TRP A 89 -8.64 12.52 4.42
N LEU A 90 -9.47 11.65 3.88
CA LEU A 90 -9.19 10.86 2.69
C LEU A 90 -10.02 11.35 1.50
N VAL A 91 -9.40 11.43 0.33
CA VAL A 91 -10.01 11.96 -0.90
C VAL A 91 -9.77 11.03 -2.09
N THR A 92 -10.63 11.18 -3.09
CA THR A 92 -10.58 10.47 -4.38
C THR A 92 -10.61 11.52 -5.48
N ASP A 93 -9.83 11.37 -6.54
CA ASP A 93 -9.62 12.40 -7.58
C ASP A 93 -10.37 12.10 -8.90
N VAL A 94 -10.95 10.91 -9.07
CA VAL A 94 -11.72 10.53 -10.27
C VAL A 94 -13.23 10.64 -10.02
N SER A 95 -13.86 11.70 -10.51
CA SER A 95 -15.32 11.91 -10.37
C SER A 95 -16.18 10.86 -11.11
N ALA A 96 -15.70 10.35 -12.25
CA ALA A 96 -16.36 9.27 -12.99
C ALA A 96 -16.34 7.92 -12.24
N CYS A 97 -15.60 7.86 -11.13
CA CYS A 97 -15.32 6.66 -10.38
C CYS A 97 -15.47 6.90 -8.87
N PRO A 98 -16.70 7.08 -8.38
CA PRO A 98 -16.91 7.40 -6.99
C PRO A 98 -16.36 6.28 -6.09
N GLY A 99 -15.40 6.65 -5.25
CA GLY A 99 -14.87 5.83 -4.17
C GLY A 99 -15.27 6.41 -2.82
N ALA A 100 -15.15 5.61 -1.77
CA ALA A 100 -15.37 6.08 -0.41
C ALA A 100 -14.34 7.15 -0.05
N ASN A 101 -14.82 8.27 0.51
CA ASN A 101 -13.99 9.41 0.89
C ASN A 101 -14.50 10.06 2.18
N SER A 102 -13.71 10.98 2.73
CA SER A 102 -14.03 11.69 3.98
C SER A 102 -15.11 12.76 3.84
N ALA A 103 -15.50 13.17 2.63
CA ALA A 103 -16.65 14.06 2.48
C ALA A 103 -17.95 13.37 2.93
N GLU A 104 -18.04 12.05 2.72
CA GLU A 104 -19.18 11.23 3.14
C GLU A 104 -18.96 10.58 4.52
N LEU A 105 -17.75 10.10 4.79
CA LEU A 105 -17.43 9.29 5.98
C LEU A 105 -16.85 10.10 7.15
N GLY A 106 -16.47 11.36 6.92
CA GLY A 106 -15.75 12.16 7.89
C GLY A 106 -14.30 11.69 8.09
N TRP A 107 -13.75 12.01 9.27
CA TRP A 107 -12.36 11.66 9.63
C TRP A 107 -12.22 10.17 9.90
N ILE A 108 -11.29 9.51 9.21
CA ILE A 108 -11.04 8.07 9.33
C ILE A 108 -9.94 7.82 10.35
N ALA A 109 -10.25 7.08 11.41
CA ALA A 109 -9.27 6.74 12.45
C ALA A 109 -8.20 5.77 11.95
N ARG A 110 -7.01 5.81 12.53
CA ARG A 110 -5.92 4.86 12.23
C ARG A 110 -6.32 3.39 12.36
N THR A 111 -7.21 3.06 13.29
CA THR A 111 -7.71 1.70 13.50
C THR A 111 -8.46 1.13 12.30
N ASN A 112 -8.98 2.00 11.43
CA ASN A 112 -9.66 1.62 10.19
C ASN A 112 -8.70 1.47 9.01
N ILE A 113 -7.45 1.92 9.15
CA ILE A 113 -6.43 1.79 8.11
C ILE A 113 -5.86 0.38 8.13
N ARG A 114 -5.94 -0.31 7.00
CA ARG A 114 -5.43 -1.67 6.80
C ARG A 114 -4.03 -1.69 6.22
N GLY A 115 -3.65 -0.65 5.49
CA GLY A 115 -2.29 -0.49 5.02
C GLY A 115 -2.09 0.76 4.20
N ARG A 116 -0.82 1.03 3.91
CA ARG A 116 -0.39 2.11 3.01
C ARG A 116 0.20 1.52 1.75
N MET A 117 -0.27 1.97 0.60
CA MET A 117 0.33 1.61 -0.68
C MET A 117 1.72 2.27 -0.80
N ILE A 118 2.74 1.48 -1.09
CA ILE A 118 4.10 1.96 -1.35
C ILE A 118 4.34 2.09 -2.85
N LEU A 119 3.81 1.15 -3.63
CA LEU A 119 4.08 1.06 -5.06
C LEU A 119 2.88 0.45 -5.78
N ALA A 120 2.58 0.98 -6.96
CA ALA A 120 1.70 0.34 -7.92
C ALA A 120 2.54 -0.14 -9.11
N THR A 121 2.41 -1.42 -9.46
CA THR A 121 3.08 -2.04 -10.61
C THR A 121 2.02 -2.62 -11.53
N GLY A 122 1.95 -2.14 -12.76
CA GLY A 122 0.96 -2.56 -13.73
C GLY A 122 1.14 -1.77 -15.00
N ASN A 123 0.69 -2.29 -16.13
CA ASN A 123 0.78 -1.57 -17.38
C ASN A 123 0.05 -0.23 -17.23
N PRO A 124 0.66 0.90 -17.64
CA PRO A 124 -0.05 2.17 -17.68
C PRO A 124 -1.33 1.99 -18.50
N PRO A 125 -2.41 2.72 -18.16
CA PRO A 125 -3.60 2.69 -18.99
C PRO A 125 -3.20 3.08 -20.42
N ALA A 126 -3.70 2.35 -21.42
CA ALA A 126 -3.37 2.53 -22.84
C ALA A 126 -3.64 3.95 -23.38
N SER A 127 -4.23 4.83 -22.56
CA SER A 127 -4.55 6.21 -22.89
C SER A 127 -3.37 7.19 -22.84
N ALA A 128 -2.15 6.76 -22.51
CA ALA A 128 -0.96 7.63 -22.51
C ALA A 128 -0.21 7.67 -23.86
N THR A 129 -0.78 7.15 -24.95
CA THR A 129 -0.14 7.10 -26.29
C THR A 129 -0.96 7.78 -27.38
N THR A 130 -1.53 8.95 -27.08
CA THR A 130 -2.02 9.86 -28.13
C THR A 130 -1.70 11.30 -27.78
N GLY A 131 -0.59 11.78 -28.35
CA GLY A 131 -0.19 13.18 -28.39
C GLY A 131 1.03 13.30 -29.32
N PRO A 132 0.87 13.81 -30.55
CA PRO A 132 1.98 14.04 -31.50
C PRO A 132 2.93 15.14 -31.05
#